data_AF-A0A524HGJ5-F1
#
_entry.id   AF-A0A524HGJ5-F1
#
_cell.length_a   1.000
_cell.length_b   1.000
_cell.length_c   1.000
_cell.angle_alpha   90.00
_cell.angle_beta   90.00
_cell.angle_gamma   90.00
#
_symmetry.space_group_name_H-M   'P 1'
#
loop_
_entity.id
_entity.type
_entity.pdbx_description
1 polymer ?
#
loop_
_entity_poly.entity_id
_entity_poly.type
_entity_poly.pdbx_seq_one_letter_code
_entity_poly.pdbx_strand_id
1 'polypeptide(L)' 'MPAGGRGQIEITLSTGSRIGILHKSVIVHTNDPERATVKLTVTVDVE' A
#
# COMPACT_ATOMS: atom_id res chain seq x y z
N MET A 1 2.50 -12.89 10.91
CA MET A 1 1.10 -13.25 11.21
C MET A 1 1.01 -14.75 11.39
N PRO A 2 0.12 -15.28 12.27
CA PRO A 2 -0.06 -16.73 12.39
C PRO A 2 -0.60 -17.32 11.08
N ALA A 3 -0.39 -18.61 10.87
CA ALA A 3 -0.94 -19.32 9.71
C ALA A 3 -2.47 -19.16 9.66
N GLY A 4 -3.01 -18.79 8.50
CA GLY A 4 -4.45 -18.52 8.31
C GLY A 4 -4.95 -17.20 8.92
N GLY A 5 -4.08 -16.42 9.55
CA GLY A 5 -4.43 -15.12 10.12
C GLY A 5 -4.70 -14.06 9.05
N ARG A 6 -5.53 -13.07 9.40
CA ARG A 6 -5.77 -11.87 8.60
C ARG A 6 -5.14 -10.67 9.30
N GLY A 7 -4.67 -9.71 8.51
CA GLY A 7 -4.28 -8.41 9.00
C GLY A 7 -4.82 -7.30 8.12
N GLN A 8 -4.88 -6.11 8.69
CA GLN A 8 -5.37 -4.90 8.03
C GLN A 8 -4.24 -3.89 7.94
N ILE A 9 -4.10 -3.25 6.78
CA ILE A 9 -3.18 -2.14 6.57
C ILE A 9 -4.03 -0.90 6.31
N GLU A 10 -3.89 0.09 7.18
CA GLU A 10 -4.52 1.40 7.03
C GLU A 10 -3.49 2.38 6.46
N ILE A 11 -3.86 3.13 5.43
CA ILE A 11 -2.99 4.07 4.72
C ILE A 11 -3.68 5.43 4.68
N THR A 12 -3.02 6.44 5.24
CA THR A 12 -3.46 7.83 5.16
C THR A 12 -2.58 8.57 4.16
N LEU A 13 -3.19 9.17 3.14
CA LEU A 13 -2.50 10.00 2.16
C LEU A 13 -2.87 11.47 2.37
N SER A 14 -1.90 12.28 2.80
CA SER A 14 -2.03 13.74 2.84
C SER A 14 -1.60 14.34 1.50
N THR A 15 -2.54 14.93 0.78
CA THR A 15 -2.31 15.51 -0.56
C THR A 15 -1.71 16.92 -0.50
N GLY A 16 -1.99 17.68 0.57
CA GLY A 16 -1.49 19.05 0.72
C GLY A 16 -2.00 19.94 -0.41
N SER A 17 -1.09 20.64 -1.10
CA SER A 17 -1.40 21.47 -2.27
C SER A 17 -1.19 20.76 -3.62
N ARG A 18 -1.02 19.43 -3.63
CA ARG A 18 -0.85 18.67 -4.87
C ARG A 18 -2.18 18.53 -5.59
N ILE A 19 -2.18 18.76 -6.90
CA ILE A 19 -3.32 18.65 -7.81
C ILE A 19 -2.93 17.69 -8.94
N GLY A 20 -3.90 16.92 -9.43
CA GLY A 20 -3.77 15.92 -10.48
C GLY A 20 -3.46 14.51 -9.96
N ILE A 21 -3.11 13.63 -10.90
CA ILE A 21 -2.95 12.20 -10.63
C ILE A 21 -1.70 11.92 -9.82
N LEU A 22 -1.88 11.27 -8.66
CA LEU A 22 -0.80 10.76 -7.81
C LEU A 22 -0.77 9.24 -7.86
N HIS A 23 0.40 8.69 -8.20
CA HIS A 23 0.71 7.27 -8.07
C HIS A 23 1.65 7.04 -6.88
N LYS A 24 1.21 6.24 -5.92
CA LYS A 24 2.01 5.83 -4.75
C LYS A 24 2.01 4.32 -4.63
N SER A 25 3.04 3.78 -3.98
CA SER A 25 3.16 2.36 -3.73
C SER A 25 3.56 2.10 -2.30
N VAL A 26 2.90 1.13 -1.68
CA VAL A 26 3.30 0.55 -0.40
C VAL A 26 3.94 -0.80 -0.68
N ILE A 27 5.18 -0.97 -0.23
CA ILE A 27 5.94 -2.22 -0.36
C ILE A 27 5.85 -2.95 0.97
N VAL A 28 5.24 -4.12 0.96
CA VAL A 28 5.13 -4.99 2.13
C VAL A 28 6.13 -6.12 1.97
N HIS A 29 7.10 -6.17 2.87
CA HIS A 29 8.02 -7.30 2.98
C HIS A 29 7.40 -8.37 3.88
N THR A 30 7.41 -9.62 3.41
CA THR A 30 6.84 -10.75 4.14
C THR A 30 7.88 -11.84 4.32
N ASN A 31 7.60 -12.76 5.24
CA ASN A 31 8.35 -13.98 5.41
C ASN A 31 7.77 -15.17 4.63
N ASP A 32 6.86 -14.93 3.67
CA ASP A 32 6.37 -15.94 2.74
C ASP A 32 7.45 -16.21 1.68
N PRO A 33 8.00 -17.44 1.57
CA PRO A 33 9.05 -17.74 0.61
C PRO A 33 8.58 -17.63 -0.86
N GLU A 34 7.29 -17.78 -1.13
CA GLU A 34 6.73 -17.62 -2.47
C GLU A 34 6.46 -16.14 -2.79
N ARG A 35 6.21 -15.31 -1.77
CA ARG A 35 5.81 -13.89 -1.92
C ARG A 35 6.51 -12.99 -0.91
N ALA A 36 7.84 -12.97 -0.98
CA ALA A 36 8.68 -12.16 -0.09
C ALA A 36 8.38 -10.65 -0.17
N THR A 37 7.82 -10.17 -1.28
CA THR A 37 7.40 -8.78 -1.45
C THR A 37 6.01 -8.69 -2.09
N VAL A 38 5.15 -7.88 -1.50
CA VAL A 38 3.83 -7.52 -2.04
C VAL A 38 3.80 -6.01 -2.28
N LYS A 39 3.52 -5.60 -3.53
CA LYS A 39 3.39 -4.18 -3.90
C LYS A 39 1.92 -3.80 -3.99
N LEU A 40 1.48 -2.88 -3.14
CA LEU A 40 0.15 -2.28 -3.19
C LEU A 40 0.27 -0.93 -3.89
N THR A 41 -0.43 -0.73 -4.99
CA THR A 41 -0.41 0.55 -5.74
C THR A 41 -1.68 1.34 -5.42
N VAL A 42 -1.49 2.59 -5.03
CA VAL A 42 -2.57 3.55 -4.74
C VAL A 42 -2.50 4.64 -5.81
N THR A 43 -3.60 4.81 -6.53
CA THR A 43 -3.78 5.89 -7.49
C THR A 43 -4.91 6.78 -6.99
N VAL A 44 -4.66 8.08 -6.93
CA VAL A 44 -5.68 9.08 -6.59
C VAL A 44 -5.61 10.21 -7.61
N ASP A 45 -6.77 10.73 -7.99
CA ASP A 45 -6.87 12.00 -8.71
C ASP A 45 -7.29 13.07 -7.71
N VAL A 46 -6.51 14.15 -7.61
CA VAL A 46 -6.74 15.22 -6.64
C VAL A 46 -7.18 16.46 -7.42
N GLU A 47 -8.43 16.85 -7.24
CA GLU A 47 -9.03 18.05 -7.84
C GLU A 47 -8.77 19.31 -7.01
#